data_AF-A0A951UCR3-F1
#
_entry.id   AF-A0A951UCR3-F1
#
_cell.length_a   1.000
_cell.length_b   1.000
_cell.length_c   1.000
_cell.angle_alpha   90.00
_cell.angle_beta   90.00
_cell.angle_gamma   90.00
#
_symmetry.space_group_name_H-M   'P 1'
#
loop_
_entity.id
_entity.type
_entity.pdbx_description
1 polymer ?
#
loop_
_entity_poly.entity_id
_entity_poly.type
_entity_poly.pdbx_seq_one_letter_code
_entity_poly.pdbx_strand_id
1 'polypeptide(L)'
;MKKKRPQQQVTPPVKGLNIIALKRSASPVEPSQEQPTAVSIEKPEIEATSASEAVAPKPVDDLAPASSSVPTSPPVSEALTSSPEQNPEPVPDSIASDPASAVLFQAVGIICGEITSEGDKTFVTIGEKLYALYYSSTHKRAYEALKKEITCTGITQQKLIVYPRITHFPGGKQPYRLEFQLAGFVGHSASGEGIESVLKENEFKICGLWQFIPVCRVPCISVFKNFNQQRLEYIKSAPLDKKVNFMKASHIPVLWRDAPVPPFRFNKNLDKETQGKASFVQLKARFNSANDNFEFVELLGTPSESPPNYLKAGSKDKADAARTKLAASKARKHSSSPVSDNNAAQQPGATSKPKPKPKPKPKLKVVAEPHEATRS
;
A
#
# COMPACT_ATOMS: atom_id res chain seq x y z
N MET A 1 12.08 69.30 -6.08
CA MET A 1 11.91 67.87 -5.74
C MET A 1 13.01 67.05 -6.41
N LYS A 2 14.07 66.70 -5.66
CA LYS A 2 15.25 65.99 -6.15
C LYS A 2 15.05 64.48 -5.95
N LYS A 3 14.94 63.70 -7.03
CA LYS A 3 14.88 62.23 -7.00
C LYS A 3 16.30 61.67 -6.83
N LYS A 4 16.57 61.02 -5.69
CA LYS A 4 17.81 60.26 -5.43
C LYS A 4 17.77 58.94 -6.20
N ARG A 5 18.79 58.69 -7.03
CA ARG A 5 19.14 57.36 -7.57
C ARG A 5 19.73 56.49 -6.43
N PRO A 6 19.37 55.20 -6.34
CA PRO A 6 20.08 54.27 -5.47
C PRO A 6 21.44 53.88 -6.07
N GLN A 7 22.46 53.89 -5.22
CA GLN A 7 23.84 53.53 -5.52
C GLN A 7 24.00 52.02 -5.69
N GLN A 8 24.71 51.62 -6.75
CA GLN A 8 25.26 50.27 -6.93
C GLN A 8 26.36 50.03 -5.88
N GLN A 9 26.24 48.95 -5.11
CA GLN A 9 27.34 48.45 -4.30
C GLN A 9 28.22 47.51 -5.13
N VAL A 10 29.51 47.84 -5.11
CA VAL A 10 30.62 47.13 -5.72
C VAL A 10 31.00 45.93 -4.85
N THR A 11 31.12 44.75 -5.46
CA THR A 11 31.60 43.51 -4.85
C THR A 11 33.12 43.53 -4.63
N PRO A 12 33.65 43.01 -3.51
CA PRO A 12 35.06 42.62 -3.41
C PRO A 12 35.29 41.16 -3.90
N PRO A 13 36.49 40.85 -4.41
CA PRO A 13 36.80 39.58 -5.08
C PRO A 13 37.11 38.46 -4.08
N VAL A 14 36.45 37.31 -4.25
CA VAL A 14 36.82 36.07 -3.55
C VAL A 14 37.86 35.31 -4.38
N LYS A 15 38.97 35.01 -3.71
CA LYS A 15 40.19 34.40 -4.25
C LYS A 15 39.99 32.93 -4.61
N GLY A 16 40.88 32.48 -5.49
CA GLY A 16 40.81 31.25 -6.26
C GLY A 16 40.67 29.95 -5.47
N LEU A 17 39.98 29.01 -6.12
CA LEU A 17 40.07 27.59 -5.84
C LEU A 17 40.63 26.91 -7.10
N ASN A 18 41.70 26.16 -6.88
CA ASN A 18 42.51 25.48 -7.86
C ASN A 18 41.69 24.47 -8.67
N ILE A 19 41.71 24.65 -9.99
CA ILE A 19 41.28 23.65 -10.97
C ILE A 19 42.43 22.66 -11.11
N ILE A 20 42.30 21.47 -10.51
CA ILE A 20 43.14 20.32 -10.87
C ILE A 20 42.51 19.69 -12.12
N ALA A 21 43.08 20.03 -13.27
CA ALA A 21 42.83 19.39 -14.54
C ALA A 21 43.50 18.01 -14.55
N LEU A 22 42.73 16.94 -14.33
CA LEU A 22 43.19 15.58 -14.61
C LEU A 22 42.93 15.25 -16.08
N LYS A 23 44.06 15.13 -16.78
CA LYS A 23 44.23 14.74 -18.17
C LYS A 23 43.41 13.49 -18.52
N ARG A 24 42.65 13.62 -19.60
CA ARG A 24 42.19 12.51 -20.44
C ARG A 24 43.41 11.78 -21.02
N SER A 25 43.49 10.48 -20.78
CA SER A 25 44.24 9.55 -21.62
C SER A 25 43.22 8.71 -22.40
N ALA A 26 43.06 9.06 -23.68
CA ALA A 26 42.38 8.22 -24.63
C ALA A 26 43.38 7.15 -25.11
N SER A 27 42.97 5.89 -25.11
CA SER A 27 43.53 4.88 -25.99
C SER A 27 42.37 4.08 -26.59
N PRO A 28 42.35 3.91 -27.91
CA PRO A 28 41.24 3.28 -28.62
C PRO A 28 41.36 1.75 -28.51
N VAL A 29 40.28 1.09 -28.10
CA VAL A 29 40.14 -0.36 -28.24
C VAL A 29 39.28 -0.61 -29.48
N GLU A 30 39.92 -1.21 -30.46
CA GLU A 30 39.38 -1.66 -31.73
C GLU A 30 38.46 -2.88 -31.52
N PRO A 31 37.34 -3.01 -32.25
CA PRO A 31 36.39 -4.09 -32.05
C PRO A 31 36.78 -5.34 -32.87
N SER A 32 37.15 -6.42 -32.19
CA SER A 32 37.20 -7.76 -32.80
C SER A 32 35.78 -8.31 -32.96
N GLN A 33 35.43 -8.56 -34.22
CA GLN A 33 34.30 -9.38 -34.64
C GLN A 33 34.55 -10.85 -34.29
N GLU A 34 33.63 -11.47 -33.56
CA GLU A 34 33.43 -12.93 -33.63
C GLU A 34 31.97 -13.21 -33.94
N GLN A 35 31.78 -13.87 -35.08
CA GLN A 35 30.53 -14.43 -35.57
C GLN A 35 30.16 -15.72 -34.82
N PRO A 36 28.88 -16.13 -34.87
CA PRO A 36 28.34 -17.18 -34.01
C PRO A 36 28.60 -18.58 -34.56
N THR A 37 29.21 -19.45 -33.76
CA THR A 37 29.14 -20.90 -33.96
C THR A 37 27.83 -21.43 -33.39
N ALA A 38 26.97 -21.89 -34.31
CA ALA A 38 25.84 -22.75 -34.02
C ALA A 38 26.31 -24.09 -33.43
N VAL A 39 25.72 -24.52 -32.32
CA VAL A 39 25.83 -25.90 -31.84
C VAL A 39 24.44 -26.44 -31.59
N SER A 40 24.21 -27.59 -32.23
CA SER A 40 23.00 -28.38 -32.27
C SER A 40 22.51 -28.86 -30.91
N ILE A 41 21.19 -28.82 -30.82
CA ILE A 41 20.26 -29.79 -30.22
C ILE A 41 20.90 -31.13 -29.84
N GLU A 42 20.82 -31.49 -28.56
CA GLU A 42 20.65 -32.89 -28.17
C GLU A 42 19.67 -33.02 -26.99
N LYS A 43 18.71 -33.90 -27.21
CA LYS A 43 17.60 -34.31 -26.34
C LYS A 43 17.98 -35.67 -25.76
N PRO A 44 17.67 -35.93 -24.48
CA PRO A 44 17.26 -37.28 -24.07
C PRO A 44 15.89 -37.16 -23.33
N GLU A 45 14.80 -37.82 -23.74
CA GLU A 45 14.55 -39.29 -23.67
C GLU A 45 14.82 -39.81 -22.26
N ILE A 46 13.88 -39.56 -21.32
CA ILE A 46 12.82 -40.46 -20.86
C ILE A 46 13.27 -41.93 -20.81
N GLU A 47 13.68 -42.38 -19.62
CA GLU A 47 13.51 -43.77 -19.21
C GLU A 47 12.67 -43.84 -17.94
N ALA A 48 11.58 -44.60 -18.05
CA ALA A 48 10.73 -45.04 -16.97
C ALA A 48 11.19 -46.43 -16.51
N THR A 49 11.24 -46.64 -15.20
CA THR A 49 11.22 -47.93 -14.51
C THR A 49 11.14 -47.61 -13.01
N SER A 50 10.56 -48.38 -12.10
CA SER A 50 9.42 -49.30 -12.07
C SER A 50 9.34 -49.71 -10.58
N ALA A 51 8.13 -49.68 -10.02
CA ALA A 51 7.60 -50.56 -8.96
C ALA A 51 8.31 -50.84 -7.61
N SER A 52 7.44 -51.07 -6.62
CA SER A 52 7.61 -51.58 -5.24
C SER A 52 8.02 -50.52 -4.20
N GLU A 53 7.40 -50.38 -3.03
CA GLU A 53 6.72 -51.39 -2.22
C GLU A 53 5.76 -50.75 -1.23
N ALA A 54 4.62 -51.39 -1.04
CA ALA A 54 3.59 -51.03 -0.07
C ALA A 54 3.97 -51.55 1.32
N VAL A 55 3.95 -50.68 2.33
CA VAL A 55 3.90 -51.10 3.74
C VAL A 55 2.63 -50.54 4.35
N ALA A 56 1.66 -51.44 4.56
CA ALA A 56 0.45 -51.21 5.31
C ALA A 56 0.73 -51.28 6.84
N PRO A 57 -0.09 -50.61 7.66
CA PRO A 57 0.16 -50.41 9.08
C PRO A 57 -0.32 -51.59 9.93
N LYS A 58 0.29 -51.79 11.10
CA LYS A 58 -0.25 -52.66 12.16
C LYS A 58 -0.92 -51.85 13.28
N PRO A 59 -2.03 -52.36 13.84
CA PRO A 59 -2.83 -51.71 14.89
C PRO A 59 -2.38 -52.13 16.29
N VAL A 60 -2.61 -51.28 17.28
CA VAL A 60 -2.72 -51.70 18.69
C VAL A 60 -3.92 -50.99 19.32
N ASP A 61 -4.88 -51.81 19.74
CA ASP A 61 -6.07 -51.47 20.52
C ASP A 61 -5.76 -51.38 22.02
N ASP A 62 -6.68 -50.67 22.68
CA ASP A 62 -7.14 -50.79 24.07
C ASP A 62 -6.20 -50.43 25.24
N LEU A 63 -6.58 -49.37 25.98
CA LEU A 63 -7.18 -49.56 27.31
C LEU A 63 -7.91 -48.30 27.82
N ALA A 64 -9.02 -48.61 28.49
CA ALA A 64 -10.18 -47.83 28.92
C ALA A 64 -9.97 -47.02 30.23
N PRO A 65 -11.00 -46.31 30.77
CA PRO A 65 -10.91 -45.00 31.44
C PRO A 65 -11.15 -45.01 32.97
N ALA A 66 -10.95 -43.85 33.61
CA ALA A 66 -11.57 -43.45 34.88
C ALA A 66 -11.66 -41.90 34.93
N SER A 67 -12.85 -41.29 34.96
CA SER A 67 -13.57 -40.75 36.13
C SER A 67 -12.75 -39.73 36.96
N SER A 68 -13.22 -38.62 37.51
CA SER A 68 -14.50 -37.93 37.68
C SER A 68 -14.15 -36.67 38.53
N SER A 69 -14.81 -35.53 38.32
CA SER A 69 -15.43 -34.69 39.39
C SER A 69 -15.46 -33.18 39.05
N VAL A 70 -16.68 -32.71 38.79
CA VAL A 70 -17.28 -31.39 39.14
C VAL A 70 -17.54 -31.42 40.68
N PRO A 71 -17.65 -30.35 41.51
CA PRO A 71 -18.43 -29.10 41.33
C PRO A 71 -17.76 -27.83 41.95
N THR A 72 -18.21 -26.58 41.82
CA THR A 72 -19.39 -25.95 42.45
C THR A 72 -19.27 -24.41 42.25
N SER A 73 -20.30 -23.75 41.72
CA SER A 73 -20.68 -22.34 42.00
C SER A 73 -21.72 -22.36 43.14
N PRO A 74 -22.23 -21.27 43.80
CA PRO A 74 -22.30 -19.83 43.42
C PRO A 74 -22.30 -18.87 44.69
N PRO A 75 -23.03 -17.73 44.82
CA PRO A 75 -23.24 -16.48 44.01
C PRO A 75 -23.14 -15.12 44.79
N VAL A 76 -23.42 -14.01 44.07
CA VAL A 76 -23.98 -12.66 44.45
C VAL A 76 -23.10 -11.62 45.20
N SER A 77 -22.87 -10.44 44.58
CA SER A 77 -23.45 -9.14 44.99
C SER A 77 -22.94 -7.91 44.21
N GLU A 78 -23.93 -7.13 43.76
CA GLU A 78 -24.05 -5.69 43.44
C GLU A 78 -23.08 -4.75 44.22
N ALA A 79 -22.73 -3.51 43.84
CA ALA A 79 -22.98 -2.61 42.72
C ALA A 79 -22.05 -1.37 42.89
N LEU A 80 -22.12 -0.45 41.91
CA LEU A 80 -21.83 1.00 41.96
C LEU A 80 -20.41 1.53 41.62
N THR A 81 -20.33 2.03 40.37
CA THR A 81 -19.95 3.40 39.97
C THR A 81 -18.71 4.07 40.59
N SER A 82 -17.70 4.32 39.75
CA SER A 82 -17.36 5.69 39.32
C SER A 82 -16.32 5.68 38.18
N SER A 83 -16.67 6.36 37.09
CA SER A 83 -15.78 6.70 35.98
C SER A 83 -14.81 7.82 36.40
N PRO A 84 -13.55 7.80 35.96
CA PRO A 84 -12.80 9.02 35.72
C PRO A 84 -12.67 9.27 34.22
N GLU A 85 -13.25 10.39 33.82
CA GLU A 85 -13.02 11.09 32.56
C GLU A 85 -11.54 11.47 32.48
N GLN A 86 -10.75 10.70 31.72
CA GLN A 86 -9.33 10.99 31.50
C GLN A 86 -9.19 12.16 30.49
N ASN A 87 -9.13 13.36 31.05
CA ASN A 87 -8.40 14.49 30.51
C ASN A 87 -6.89 14.18 30.59
N PRO A 88 -6.10 14.26 29.50
CA PRO A 88 -4.66 14.01 29.62
C PRO A 88 -3.97 15.26 30.17
N GLU A 89 -3.64 15.25 31.46
CA GLU A 89 -2.60 16.11 32.04
C GLU A 89 -1.20 15.66 31.55
N PRO A 90 -0.26 16.60 31.41
CA PRO A 90 1.04 16.36 30.78
C PRO A 90 2.01 15.69 31.74
N VAL A 91 2.45 14.48 31.41
CA VAL A 91 3.61 13.82 32.06
C VAL A 91 4.92 14.27 31.40
N PRO A 92 6.01 14.43 32.17
CA PRO A 92 7.19 15.22 31.79
C PRO A 92 8.10 14.50 30.79
N ASP A 93 8.72 15.32 29.94
CA ASP A 93 9.75 14.98 28.97
C ASP A 93 10.95 14.29 29.62
N SER A 94 11.15 13.01 29.30
CA SER A 94 12.43 12.31 29.49
C SER A 94 12.49 11.08 28.59
N ILE A 95 12.79 11.29 27.31
CA ILE A 95 13.36 10.23 26.47
C ILE A 95 14.56 10.82 25.72
N ALA A 96 15.72 10.74 26.37
CA ALA A 96 16.97 10.56 25.65
C ALA A 96 17.04 9.07 25.27
N SER A 97 16.86 8.75 23.99
CA SER A 97 17.16 7.42 23.46
C SER A 97 17.62 7.56 22.01
N ASP A 98 18.72 6.88 21.70
CA ASP A 98 19.37 6.78 20.40
C ASP A 98 18.45 6.90 19.16
N PRO A 99 18.85 7.67 18.12
CA PRO A 99 18.06 7.84 16.90
C PRO A 99 18.02 6.58 16.00
N ALA A 100 18.62 5.45 16.41
CA ALA A 100 18.78 4.25 15.58
C ALA A 100 17.74 3.12 15.83
N SER A 101 16.91 3.18 16.89
CA SER A 101 16.01 2.05 17.23
C SER A 101 14.60 2.43 17.68
N ALA A 102 14.14 3.65 17.42
CA ALA A 102 12.76 4.02 17.72
C ALA A 102 11.79 3.20 16.86
N VAL A 103 10.99 2.34 17.50
CA VAL A 103 9.91 1.60 16.85
C VAL A 103 8.89 2.61 16.31
N LEU A 104 8.68 2.62 15.00
CA LEU A 104 7.86 3.62 14.33
C LEU A 104 7.05 3.00 13.19
N PHE A 105 5.94 3.65 12.83
CA PHE A 105 5.16 3.28 11.65
C PHE A 105 5.94 3.62 10.38
N GLN A 106 6.18 2.61 9.54
CA GLN A 106 6.98 2.74 8.33
C GLN A 106 6.49 1.78 7.25
N ALA A 107 6.67 2.17 5.99
CA ALA A 107 6.52 1.28 4.85
C ALA A 107 7.51 1.74 3.77
N VAL A 108 8.77 1.43 3.97
CA VAL A 108 9.82 1.82 3.03
C VAL A 108 10.34 0.58 2.33
N GLY A 109 10.59 0.66 1.04
CA GLY A 109 11.16 -0.44 0.30
C GLY A 109 12.06 0.01 -0.83
N ILE A 110 12.70 -0.99 -1.42
CA ILE A 110 13.54 -0.85 -2.59
C ILE A 110 12.83 -1.51 -3.75
N ILE A 111 12.69 -0.79 -4.85
CA ILE A 111 12.21 -1.36 -6.12
C ILE A 111 13.26 -1.12 -7.20
N CYS A 112 13.35 -2.03 -8.16
CA CYS A 112 14.15 -1.86 -9.36
C CYS A 112 13.23 -1.81 -10.57
N GLY A 113 13.41 -0.84 -11.44
CA GLY A 113 12.55 -0.70 -12.61
C GLY A 113 13.02 0.38 -13.58
N GLU A 114 12.44 0.33 -14.77
CA GLU A 114 12.72 1.30 -15.82
C GLU A 114 11.89 2.56 -15.61
N ILE A 115 12.54 3.72 -15.62
CA ILE A 115 11.88 5.00 -15.40
C ILE A 115 11.56 5.67 -16.73
N THR A 116 10.29 5.99 -16.90
CA THR A 116 9.79 6.74 -18.04
C THR A 116 9.09 8.02 -17.58
N SER A 117 9.16 9.06 -18.39
CA SER A 117 8.46 10.32 -18.13
C SER A 117 7.57 10.67 -19.31
N GLU A 118 6.30 10.94 -19.03
CA GLU A 118 5.30 11.36 -20.00
C GLU A 118 4.73 12.71 -19.55
N GLY A 119 5.23 13.79 -20.17
CA GLY A 119 4.95 15.16 -19.74
C GLY A 119 5.37 15.38 -18.28
N ASP A 120 4.42 15.79 -17.44
CA ASP A 120 4.65 16.04 -16.00
C ASP A 120 4.58 14.79 -15.12
N LYS A 121 4.24 13.63 -15.69
CA LYS A 121 4.08 12.37 -14.96
C LYS A 121 5.32 11.50 -15.14
N THR A 122 5.72 10.84 -14.08
CA THR A 122 6.79 9.84 -14.10
C THR A 122 6.21 8.50 -13.71
N PHE A 123 6.70 7.46 -14.38
CA PHE A 123 6.30 6.09 -14.16
C PHE A 123 7.53 5.22 -13.94
N VAL A 124 7.32 4.08 -13.27
CA VAL A 124 8.31 3.03 -13.13
C VAL A 124 7.70 1.72 -13.65
N THR A 125 8.39 1.06 -14.55
CA THR A 125 8.02 -0.26 -15.07
C THR A 125 8.71 -1.32 -14.22
N ILE A 126 7.92 -2.23 -13.63
CA ILE A 126 8.43 -3.34 -12.81
C ILE A 126 7.81 -4.64 -13.34
N GLY A 127 8.64 -5.51 -13.92
CA GLY A 127 8.14 -6.62 -14.73
C GLY A 127 7.37 -6.08 -15.94
N GLU A 128 6.14 -6.54 -16.14
CA GLU A 128 5.29 -6.14 -17.27
C GLU A 128 4.30 -5.01 -16.94
N LYS A 129 4.39 -4.43 -15.74
CA LYS A 129 3.43 -3.43 -15.25
C LYS A 129 4.04 -2.06 -15.07
N LEU A 130 3.25 -1.05 -15.41
CA LEU A 130 3.58 0.36 -15.28
C LEU A 130 2.93 0.95 -14.03
N TYR A 131 3.73 1.53 -13.14
CA TYR A 131 3.27 2.14 -11.89
C TYR A 131 3.55 3.64 -11.90
N ALA A 132 2.58 4.43 -11.45
CA ALA A 132 2.79 5.87 -11.29
C ALA A 132 3.79 6.14 -10.14
N LEU A 133 4.79 6.98 -10.43
CA LEU A 133 5.82 7.39 -9.49
C LEU A 133 5.60 8.86 -9.09
N TYR A 134 5.16 9.05 -7.85
CA TYR A 134 4.94 10.36 -7.24
C TYR A 134 6.15 10.80 -6.43
N TYR A 135 6.25 12.09 -6.14
CA TYR A 135 7.15 12.61 -5.12
C TYR A 135 6.40 13.64 -4.27
N SER A 136 6.80 13.80 -3.01
CA SER A 136 6.32 14.90 -2.16
C SER A 136 7.24 16.10 -2.30
N SER A 137 6.79 17.28 -1.85
CA SER A 137 7.64 18.47 -1.80
C SER A 137 8.95 18.25 -1.04
N THR A 138 8.92 17.44 0.02
CA THR A 138 10.11 17.06 0.80
C THR A 138 11.12 16.23 -0.01
N HIS A 139 10.65 15.42 -0.96
CA HIS A 139 11.50 14.57 -1.80
C HIS A 139 11.74 15.15 -3.20
N LYS A 140 11.42 16.43 -3.42
CA LYS A 140 11.63 17.11 -4.71
C LYS A 140 13.11 17.08 -5.14
N ARG A 141 14.04 17.30 -4.20
CA ARG A 141 15.48 17.23 -4.48
C ARG A 141 15.93 15.84 -4.96
N ALA A 142 15.41 14.79 -4.34
CA ALA A 142 15.72 13.41 -4.74
C ALA A 142 15.21 13.11 -6.15
N TYR A 143 14.02 13.59 -6.49
CA TYR A 143 13.45 13.48 -7.84
C TYR A 143 14.27 14.25 -8.89
N GLU A 144 14.69 15.48 -8.59
CA GLU A 144 15.55 16.27 -9.49
C GLU A 144 16.92 15.60 -9.70
N ALA A 145 17.50 15.07 -8.62
CA ALA A 145 18.76 14.32 -8.70
C ALA A 145 18.62 13.04 -9.55
N LEU A 146 17.51 12.30 -9.40
CA LEU A 146 17.20 11.13 -10.22
C LEU A 146 17.10 11.48 -11.70
N LYS A 147 16.36 12.55 -12.05
CA LYS A 147 16.28 13.03 -13.44
C LYS A 147 17.66 13.36 -14.00
N LYS A 148 18.50 14.03 -13.21
CA LYS A 148 19.86 14.38 -13.60
C LYS A 148 20.72 13.13 -13.81
N GLU A 149 20.64 12.15 -12.92
CA GLU A 149 21.34 10.87 -13.04
C GLU A 149 21.00 10.17 -14.37
N ILE A 150 19.71 10.03 -14.68
CA ILE A 150 19.24 9.40 -15.93
C ILE A 150 19.75 10.19 -17.14
N THR A 151 19.70 11.53 -17.08
CA THR A 151 20.16 12.39 -18.18
C THR A 151 21.68 12.29 -18.39
N CYS A 152 22.46 12.16 -17.31
CA CYS A 152 23.92 12.10 -17.37
C CYS A 152 24.44 10.71 -17.75
N THR A 153 23.80 9.65 -17.27
CA THR A 153 24.24 8.26 -17.48
C THR A 153 23.59 7.62 -18.70
N GLY A 154 22.41 8.08 -19.10
CA GLY A 154 21.56 7.42 -20.09
C GLY A 154 20.88 6.14 -19.58
N ILE A 155 21.08 5.76 -18.32
CA ILE A 155 20.54 4.53 -17.74
C ILE A 155 19.15 4.81 -17.17
N THR A 156 18.12 4.22 -17.76
CA THR A 156 16.72 4.35 -17.32
C THR A 156 16.34 3.33 -16.25
N GLN A 157 17.05 2.20 -16.19
CA GLN A 157 16.89 1.19 -15.14
C GLN A 157 17.49 1.71 -13.83
N GLN A 158 16.66 1.90 -12.81
CA GLN A 158 17.08 2.57 -11.57
C GLN A 158 16.60 1.80 -10.34
N LYS A 159 17.42 1.82 -9.29
CA LYS A 159 17.08 1.28 -7.98
C LYS A 159 16.56 2.40 -7.09
N LEU A 160 15.26 2.33 -6.78
CA LEU A 160 14.52 3.39 -6.11
C LEU A 160 14.19 3.02 -4.67
N ILE A 161 14.31 3.99 -3.77
CA ILE A 161 13.81 3.91 -2.40
C ILE A 161 12.42 4.57 -2.39
N VAL A 162 11.39 3.81 -2.05
CA VAL A 162 10.00 4.24 -2.21
C VAL A 162 9.11 3.94 -1.00
N TYR A 163 8.02 4.69 -0.89
CA TYR A 163 6.87 4.35 -0.06
C TYR A 163 5.72 3.86 -0.96
N PRO A 164 5.07 2.72 -0.67
CA PRO A 164 3.91 2.27 -1.43
C PRO A 164 2.70 3.16 -1.12
N ARG A 165 1.99 3.58 -2.15
CA ARG A 165 0.73 4.32 -2.09
C ARG A 165 -0.39 3.46 -2.62
N ILE A 166 -1.27 3.01 -1.72
CA ILE A 166 -2.34 2.08 -2.06
C ILE A 166 -3.69 2.76 -1.89
N THR A 167 -4.47 2.75 -2.97
CA THR A 167 -5.83 3.27 -2.98
C THR A 167 -6.83 2.13 -3.06
N HIS A 168 -7.51 1.89 -1.93
CA HIS A 168 -8.62 0.94 -1.84
C HIS A 168 -9.93 1.58 -2.31
N PHE A 169 -10.68 0.88 -3.15
CA PHE A 169 -11.98 1.33 -3.64
C PHE A 169 -13.13 0.66 -2.87
N PRO A 170 -14.22 1.39 -2.55
CA PRO A 170 -15.40 0.79 -1.94
C PRO A 170 -16.03 -0.29 -2.83
N GLY A 171 -16.67 -1.29 -2.20
CA GLY A 171 -17.49 -2.28 -2.90
C GLY A 171 -16.78 -3.58 -3.29
N GLY A 172 -15.48 -3.74 -3.00
CA GLY A 172 -14.76 -5.02 -3.05
C GLY A 172 -14.67 -5.73 -4.41
N LYS A 173 -15.24 -5.14 -5.47
CA LYS A 173 -15.21 -5.66 -6.85
C LYS A 173 -14.03 -5.12 -7.64
N GLN A 174 -13.62 -3.88 -7.35
CA GLN A 174 -12.50 -3.24 -8.02
C GLN A 174 -11.20 -3.57 -7.26
N PRO A 175 -10.13 -4.02 -7.95
CA PRO A 175 -8.82 -4.19 -7.31
C PRO A 175 -8.32 -2.84 -6.79
N TYR A 176 -7.54 -2.86 -5.71
CA TYR A 176 -6.87 -1.64 -5.26
C TYR A 176 -5.89 -1.15 -6.33
N ARG A 177 -5.61 0.15 -6.32
CA ARG A 177 -4.55 0.72 -7.15
C ARG A 177 -3.27 0.86 -6.33
N LEU A 178 -2.17 0.33 -6.84
CA LEU A 178 -0.84 0.50 -6.28
C LEU A 178 -0.05 1.52 -7.10
N GLU A 179 0.57 2.46 -6.39
CA GLU A 179 1.44 3.50 -6.92
C GLU A 179 2.64 3.63 -5.97
N PHE A 180 3.70 4.30 -6.39
CA PHE A 180 4.88 4.49 -5.55
C PHE A 180 5.16 5.97 -5.32
N GLN A 181 5.64 6.31 -4.12
CA GLN A 181 6.16 7.63 -3.80
C GLN A 181 7.67 7.53 -3.61
N LEU A 182 8.41 8.25 -4.44
CA LEU A 182 9.85 8.38 -4.36
C LEU A 182 10.27 9.02 -3.03
N ALA A 183 11.17 8.34 -2.33
CA ALA A 183 11.88 8.85 -1.16
C ALA A 183 13.34 9.21 -1.51
N GLY A 184 13.96 8.40 -2.37
CA GLY A 184 15.33 8.50 -2.82
C GLY A 184 15.63 7.49 -3.93
N PHE A 185 16.86 7.47 -4.41
CA PHE A 185 17.35 6.44 -5.32
C PHE A 185 18.80 6.14 -4.95
N VAL A 186 19.28 5.01 -5.44
CA VAL A 186 20.64 4.55 -5.19
C VAL A 186 21.42 4.81 -6.46
N GLY A 187 22.39 5.73 -6.38
CA GLY A 187 23.22 6.07 -7.52
C GLY A 187 24.16 4.94 -7.89
N HIS A 188 24.53 4.85 -9.18
CA HIS A 188 25.37 3.76 -9.69
C HIS A 188 26.76 3.70 -9.06
N SER A 189 27.27 4.83 -8.57
CA SER A 189 28.58 4.93 -7.91
C SER A 189 28.50 4.90 -6.38
N ALA A 190 27.32 4.72 -5.79
CA ALA A 190 27.17 4.68 -4.34
C ALA A 190 27.62 3.32 -3.79
N SER A 191 28.53 3.33 -2.82
CA SER A 191 28.78 2.17 -1.97
C SER A 191 27.54 1.92 -1.12
N GLY A 192 27.06 0.67 -1.05
CA GLY A 192 25.76 0.24 -0.50
C GLY A 192 25.53 0.48 1.00
N GLU A 193 25.63 1.73 1.42
CA GLU A 193 25.38 2.20 2.78
C GLU A 193 23.92 2.65 2.92
N GLY A 194 23.28 2.27 4.04
CA GLY A 194 21.91 2.69 4.36
C GLY A 194 20.88 1.56 4.21
N ILE A 195 19.70 1.89 3.67
CA ILE A 195 18.57 0.93 3.61
C ILE A 195 18.85 -0.30 2.75
N GLU A 196 19.80 -0.20 1.84
CA GLU A 196 20.24 -1.28 0.96
C GLU A 196 20.96 -2.40 1.66
N SER A 197 21.56 -2.14 2.83
CA SER A 197 22.20 -3.19 3.62
C SER A 197 21.18 -4.10 4.31
N VAL A 198 19.93 -3.62 4.45
CA VAL A 198 18.86 -4.32 5.17
C VAL A 198 17.81 -4.92 4.22
N LEU A 199 17.54 -4.26 3.09
CA LEU A 199 16.51 -4.67 2.14
C LEU A 199 17.13 -5.08 0.80
N LYS A 200 16.68 -6.22 0.25
CA LYS A 200 16.99 -6.61 -1.12
C LYS A 200 16.06 -5.90 -2.10
N GLU A 201 16.29 -6.12 -3.39
CA GLU A 201 15.40 -5.64 -4.43
C GLU A 201 13.97 -6.18 -4.24
N ASN A 202 13.00 -5.30 -4.46
CA ASN A 202 11.57 -5.53 -4.25
C ASN A 202 11.21 -5.89 -2.80
N GLU A 203 12.09 -5.67 -1.83
CA GLU A 203 11.77 -5.86 -0.41
C GLU A 203 11.41 -4.55 0.28
N PHE A 204 10.49 -4.67 1.23
CA PHE A 204 9.90 -3.57 1.97
C PHE A 204 9.97 -3.88 3.46
N LYS A 205 10.48 -2.94 4.25
CA LYS A 205 10.28 -2.89 5.70
C LYS A 205 8.92 -2.27 5.99
N ILE A 206 8.00 -3.05 6.53
CA ILE A 206 6.64 -2.64 6.86
C ILE A 206 6.40 -2.78 8.36
N CYS A 207 6.11 -1.66 9.02
CA CYS A 207 5.83 -1.56 10.44
C CYS A 207 4.47 -0.89 10.65
N GLY A 208 3.50 -1.59 11.25
CA GLY A 208 2.17 -1.04 11.47
C GLY A 208 1.19 -2.02 12.12
N LEU A 209 -0.10 -1.67 12.10
CA LEU A 209 -1.16 -2.47 12.75
C LEU A 209 -1.69 -3.56 11.82
N TRP A 210 -1.61 -4.81 12.25
CA TRP A 210 -2.09 -5.99 11.51
C TRP A 210 -3.60 -6.18 11.64
N GLN A 211 -4.36 -5.94 10.56
CA GLN A 211 -5.83 -5.97 10.61
C GLN A 211 -6.50 -6.17 9.25
N PHE A 212 -7.75 -6.63 9.27
CA PHE A 212 -8.66 -6.53 8.14
C PHE A 212 -9.28 -5.13 8.06
N ILE A 213 -9.39 -4.60 6.84
CA ILE A 213 -10.17 -3.39 6.56
C ILE A 213 -11.44 -3.75 5.77
N PRO A 214 -12.56 -3.01 5.91
CA PRO A 214 -13.83 -3.39 5.29
C PRO A 214 -13.82 -3.49 3.76
N VAL A 215 -12.87 -2.83 3.10
CA VAL A 215 -12.80 -2.70 1.63
C VAL A 215 -11.77 -3.64 0.99
N CYS A 216 -11.01 -4.41 1.77
CA CYS A 216 -9.99 -5.33 1.27
C CYS A 216 -10.22 -6.73 1.85
N ARG A 217 -10.19 -7.75 1.00
CA ARG A 217 -10.34 -9.15 1.42
C ARG A 217 -9.04 -9.74 1.98
N VAL A 218 -7.91 -9.15 1.59
CA VAL A 218 -6.59 -9.54 2.08
C VAL A 218 -6.32 -8.77 3.38
N PRO A 219 -5.76 -9.41 4.41
CA PRO A 219 -5.26 -8.71 5.59
C PRO A 219 -4.29 -7.58 5.22
N CYS A 220 -4.36 -6.47 5.95
CA CYS A 220 -3.53 -5.30 5.69
C CYS A 220 -2.68 -4.95 6.91
N ILE A 221 -1.46 -4.49 6.66
CA ILE A 221 -0.71 -3.70 7.63
C ILE A 221 -1.09 -2.23 7.44
N SER A 222 -1.67 -1.65 8.48
CA SER A 222 -2.08 -0.24 8.48
C SER A 222 -0.98 0.63 9.05
N VAL A 223 -0.42 1.48 8.19
CA VAL A 223 0.71 2.35 8.48
C VAL A 223 0.22 3.78 8.68
N PHE A 224 0.33 4.28 9.91
CA PHE A 224 -0.12 5.61 10.30
C PHE A 224 1.02 6.63 10.22
N LYS A 225 0.68 7.92 10.34
CA LYS A 225 1.69 8.97 10.50
C LYS A 225 2.19 8.95 11.95
N ASN A 226 3.50 8.79 12.12
CA ASN A 226 4.13 8.90 13.44
C ASN A 226 3.83 10.25 14.07
N PHE A 227 3.63 10.25 15.39
CA PHE A 227 3.47 11.44 16.19
C PHE A 227 4.74 12.32 16.11
N ASN A 228 4.53 13.62 15.95
CA ASN A 228 5.57 14.64 16.03
C ASN A 228 4.87 15.98 16.32
N GLN A 229 5.48 16.81 17.16
CA GLN A 229 4.90 18.09 17.57
C GLN A 229 4.59 19.02 16.38
N GLN A 230 5.48 19.13 15.40
CA GLN A 230 5.27 19.94 14.19
C GLN A 230 4.08 19.44 13.37
N ARG A 231 3.89 18.11 13.29
CA ARG A 231 2.75 17.52 12.60
C ARG A 231 1.45 17.77 13.35
N LEU A 232 1.50 17.77 14.68
CA LEU A 232 0.34 18.09 15.51
C LEU A 232 -0.09 19.55 15.33
N GLU A 233 0.86 20.49 15.27
CA GLU A 233 0.59 21.91 15.00
C GLU A 233 -0.02 22.13 13.61
N TYR A 234 0.52 21.45 12.59
CA TYR A 234 -0.09 21.44 11.26
C TYR A 234 -1.53 20.91 11.30
N ILE A 235 -1.79 19.80 11.99
CA ILE A 235 -3.13 19.21 12.11
C ILE A 235 -4.12 20.13 12.83
N LYS A 236 -3.65 20.91 13.82
CA LYS A 236 -4.47 21.89 14.55
C LYS A 236 -4.86 23.09 13.69
N SER A 237 -3.97 23.53 12.79
CA SER A 237 -4.18 24.70 11.91
C SER A 237 -4.79 24.35 10.56
N ALA A 238 -4.71 23.10 10.11
CA ALA A 238 -5.16 22.70 8.79
C ALA A 238 -6.70 22.65 8.66
N PRO A 239 -7.26 23.01 7.48
CA PRO A 239 -8.65 22.74 7.15
C PRO A 239 -9.02 21.25 7.32
N LEU A 240 -10.29 20.99 7.65
CA LEU A 240 -10.78 19.66 8.05
C LEU A 240 -10.50 18.56 7.00
N ASP A 241 -10.65 18.87 5.72
CA ASP A 241 -10.40 17.95 4.61
C ASP A 241 -8.92 17.56 4.51
N LYS A 242 -8.02 18.55 4.59
CA LYS A 242 -6.57 18.35 4.58
C LYS A 242 -6.12 17.60 5.83
N LYS A 243 -6.69 17.94 6.99
CA LYS A 243 -6.47 17.28 8.29
C LYS A 243 -6.77 15.78 8.22
N VAL A 244 -7.97 15.42 7.77
CA VAL A 244 -8.39 14.00 7.67
C VAL A 244 -7.56 13.25 6.63
N ASN A 245 -7.24 13.88 5.51
CA ASN A 245 -6.42 13.26 4.46
C ASN A 245 -4.97 13.05 4.91
N PHE A 246 -4.39 14.01 5.65
CA PHE A 246 -3.04 13.90 6.20
C PHE A 246 -2.91 12.74 7.19
N MET A 247 -3.91 12.53 8.04
CA MET A 247 -3.96 11.44 9.02
C MET A 247 -4.47 10.11 8.45
N LYS A 248 -4.70 10.02 7.14
CA LYS A 248 -5.13 8.77 6.50
C LYS A 248 -4.00 7.74 6.56
N ALA A 249 -4.32 6.55 7.05
CA ALA A 249 -3.38 5.43 7.04
C ALA A 249 -3.17 4.90 5.61
N SER A 250 -1.95 4.43 5.34
CA SER A 250 -1.70 3.56 4.19
C SER A 250 -2.00 2.13 4.60
N HIS A 251 -2.89 1.44 3.87
CA HIS A 251 -3.24 0.05 4.17
C HIS A 251 -2.60 -0.85 3.12
N ILE A 252 -1.57 -1.59 3.53
CA ILE A 252 -0.76 -2.43 2.63
C ILE A 252 -1.24 -3.86 2.75
N PRO A 253 -1.83 -4.45 1.69
CA PRO A 253 -2.21 -5.86 1.67
C PRO A 253 -0.96 -6.73 1.77
N VAL A 254 -0.93 -7.62 2.74
CA VAL A 254 0.18 -8.56 2.93
C VAL A 254 -0.34 -9.98 3.00
N LEU A 255 0.27 -10.87 2.23
CA LEU A 255 0.05 -12.31 2.28
C LEU A 255 0.98 -12.90 3.34
N TRP A 256 0.43 -13.17 4.53
CA TRP A 256 1.13 -13.77 5.66
C TRP A 256 0.27 -14.88 6.26
N ARG A 257 0.50 -16.12 5.83
CA ARG A 257 -0.38 -17.27 6.14
C ARG A 257 -0.14 -17.83 7.54
N ASP A 258 1.11 -17.78 7.98
CA ASP A 258 1.68 -18.33 9.21
C ASP A 258 1.98 -17.23 10.24
N ALA A 259 1.17 -16.16 10.25
CA ALA A 259 1.34 -15.08 11.20
C ALA A 259 1.17 -15.59 12.65
N PRO A 260 2.09 -15.24 13.57
CA PRO A 260 2.03 -15.68 14.97
C PRO A 260 0.84 -15.08 15.73
N VAL A 261 0.25 -13.99 15.20
CA VAL A 261 -0.96 -13.36 15.70
C VAL A 261 -1.97 -13.19 14.55
N PRO A 262 -3.26 -13.46 14.77
CA PRO A 262 -4.27 -13.28 13.74
C PRO A 262 -4.46 -11.79 13.41
N PRO A 263 -4.79 -11.44 12.16
CA PRO A 263 -5.15 -10.07 11.81
C PRO A 263 -6.42 -9.65 12.55
N PHE A 264 -6.36 -8.50 13.23
CA PHE A 264 -7.51 -7.96 13.94
C PHE A 264 -8.69 -7.71 12.99
N ARG A 265 -9.89 -8.08 13.43
CA ARG A 265 -11.11 -7.92 12.65
C ARG A 265 -12.15 -7.16 13.46
N PHE A 266 -12.47 -5.96 13.01
CA PHE A 266 -13.51 -5.15 13.65
C PHE A 266 -14.89 -5.82 13.50
N ASN A 267 -15.55 -6.10 14.63
CA ASN A 267 -16.93 -6.56 14.70
C ASN A 267 -17.84 -5.42 15.23
N LYS A 268 -18.82 -4.98 14.45
CA LYS A 268 -19.71 -3.87 14.85
C LYS A 268 -20.65 -4.27 16.01
N ASN A 269 -20.87 -5.56 16.22
CA ASN A 269 -21.83 -6.07 17.19
C ASN A 269 -21.21 -6.28 18.59
N LEU A 270 -19.90 -6.11 18.73
CA LEU A 270 -19.20 -6.23 20.00
C LEU A 270 -18.90 -4.85 20.59
N ASP A 271 -18.89 -4.80 21.92
CA ASP A 271 -18.46 -3.63 22.66
C ASP A 271 -16.96 -3.40 22.51
N LYS A 272 -16.51 -2.16 22.75
CA LYS A 272 -15.12 -1.76 22.53
C LYS A 272 -14.12 -2.56 23.36
N GLU A 273 -14.52 -2.99 24.55
CA GLU A 273 -13.67 -3.73 25.48
C GLU A 273 -13.48 -5.19 25.04
N THR A 274 -14.52 -5.80 24.47
CA THR A 274 -14.50 -7.19 23.98
C THR A 274 -14.03 -7.32 22.53
N GLN A 275 -13.96 -6.21 21.80
CA GLN A 275 -13.52 -6.16 20.41
C GLN A 275 -12.07 -6.66 20.20
N GLY A 276 -11.22 -6.51 21.22
CA GLY A 276 -9.77 -6.72 21.10
C GLY A 276 -9.04 -5.54 20.44
N LYS A 277 -7.73 -5.69 20.23
CA LYS A 277 -6.86 -4.67 19.65
C LYS A 277 -6.00 -5.25 18.53
N ALA A 278 -5.67 -4.41 17.55
CA ALA A 278 -4.73 -4.81 16.50
C ALA A 278 -3.30 -4.82 17.02
N SER A 279 -2.60 -5.93 16.80
CA SER A 279 -1.17 -6.03 17.10
C SER A 279 -0.36 -5.16 16.16
N PHE A 280 0.61 -4.45 16.71
CA PHE A 280 1.69 -3.81 15.98
C PHE A 280 2.72 -4.87 15.58
N VAL A 281 3.03 -4.93 14.29
CA VAL A 281 3.98 -5.88 13.71
C VAL A 281 5.06 -5.14 12.93
N GLN A 282 6.25 -5.73 12.88
CA GLN A 282 7.39 -5.24 12.11
C GLN A 282 7.92 -6.38 11.28
N LEU A 283 7.83 -6.27 9.97
CA LEU A 283 8.23 -7.34 9.08
C LEU A 283 8.87 -6.82 7.81
N LYS A 284 9.58 -7.71 7.13
CA LYS A 284 10.01 -7.55 5.76
C LYS A 284 9.02 -8.29 4.86
N ALA A 285 8.61 -7.65 3.77
CA ALA A 285 7.77 -8.25 2.75
C ALA A 285 8.37 -8.02 1.36
N ARG A 286 8.20 -8.98 0.47
CA ARG A 286 8.60 -8.88 -0.94
C ARG A 286 7.41 -8.47 -1.77
N PHE A 287 7.59 -7.47 -2.61
CA PHE A 287 6.60 -7.03 -3.58
C PHE A 287 6.61 -7.95 -4.80
N ASN A 288 5.45 -8.45 -5.19
CA ASN A 288 5.22 -9.26 -6.39
C ASN A 288 4.38 -8.46 -7.39
N SER A 289 5.02 -7.97 -8.46
CA SER A 289 4.36 -7.15 -9.48
C SER A 289 3.32 -7.92 -10.28
N ALA A 290 3.43 -9.23 -10.46
CA ALA A 290 2.45 -10.02 -11.22
C ALA A 290 1.03 -9.89 -10.62
N ASN A 291 0.94 -9.87 -9.29
CA ASN A 291 -0.32 -9.85 -8.55
C ASN A 291 -0.55 -8.55 -7.74
N ASP A 292 0.37 -7.59 -7.83
CA ASP A 292 0.39 -6.34 -7.06
C ASP A 292 0.32 -6.52 -5.54
N ASN A 293 0.83 -7.64 -5.01
CA ASN A 293 0.73 -8.00 -3.60
C ASN A 293 2.10 -7.96 -2.89
N PHE A 294 2.07 -8.00 -1.56
CA PHE A 294 3.26 -8.08 -0.73
C PHE A 294 3.25 -9.43 0.00
N GLU A 295 4.28 -10.23 -0.20
CA GLU A 295 4.45 -11.55 0.39
C GLU A 295 5.36 -11.44 1.61
N PHE A 296 4.99 -12.07 2.72
CA PHE A 296 5.83 -12.10 3.92
C PHE A 296 7.19 -12.77 3.64
N VAL A 297 8.28 -12.18 4.18
CA VAL A 297 9.64 -12.72 4.06
C VAL A 297 10.19 -13.07 5.44
N GLU A 298 10.22 -12.12 6.36
CA GLU A 298 10.74 -12.32 7.71
C GLU A 298 10.09 -11.37 8.71
N LEU A 299 10.06 -11.78 9.97
CA LEU A 299 9.64 -10.95 11.07
C LEU A 299 10.85 -10.19 11.62
N LEU A 300 10.75 -8.87 11.73
CA LEU A 300 11.82 -7.99 12.22
C LEU A 300 11.74 -7.72 13.73
N GLY A 301 10.61 -8.04 14.35
CA GLY A 301 10.40 -7.91 15.79
C GLY A 301 9.10 -8.57 16.23
N THR A 302 9.06 -8.99 17.49
CA THR A 302 7.89 -9.65 18.08
C THR A 302 6.65 -8.76 17.98
N PRO A 303 5.47 -9.31 17.61
CA PRO A 303 4.22 -8.55 17.64
C PRO A 303 3.97 -7.96 19.03
N SER A 304 3.48 -6.72 19.07
CA SER A 304 3.18 -6.00 20.32
C SER A 304 1.75 -5.49 20.32
N GLU A 305 1.10 -5.50 21.48
CA GLU A 305 -0.25 -4.92 21.63
C GLU A 305 -0.23 -3.39 21.73
N SER A 306 0.92 -2.81 22.10
CA SER A 306 1.10 -1.37 22.28
C SER A 306 1.85 -0.77 21.08
N PRO A 307 1.15 -0.15 20.11
CA PRO A 307 1.81 0.53 19.00
C PRO A 307 2.54 1.80 19.48
N PRO A 308 3.56 2.26 18.74
CA PRO A 308 4.17 3.57 18.94
C PRO A 308 3.15 4.71 18.83
N ASN A 309 3.46 5.89 19.35
CA ASN A 309 2.56 7.05 19.23
C ASN A 309 2.33 7.46 17.76
N TYR A 310 1.06 7.61 17.37
CA TYR A 310 0.66 7.94 16.02
C TYR A 310 -0.53 8.91 15.95
N LEU A 311 -0.68 9.54 14.80
CA LEU A 311 -1.75 10.50 14.53
C LEU A 311 -2.91 9.81 13.82
N LYS A 312 -4.12 9.97 14.35
CA LYS A 312 -5.36 9.41 13.79
C LYS A 312 -6.48 10.44 13.88
N ALA A 313 -7.20 10.60 12.78
CA ALA A 313 -8.38 11.48 12.77
C ALA A 313 -9.48 10.92 13.68
N GLY A 314 -10.10 11.80 14.47
CA GLY A 314 -11.24 11.48 15.30
C GLY A 314 -12.46 11.03 14.48
N SER A 315 -13.36 10.27 15.09
CA SER A 315 -14.55 9.75 14.39
C SER A 315 -15.47 10.89 13.90
N LYS A 316 -15.61 11.96 14.69
CA LYS A 316 -16.40 13.15 14.34
C LYS A 316 -15.84 13.86 13.10
N ASP A 317 -14.55 14.19 13.12
CA ASP A 317 -13.83 14.83 12.02
C ASP A 317 -13.99 14.07 10.69
N LYS A 318 -13.90 12.73 10.74
CA LYS A 318 -14.10 11.87 9.56
C LYS A 318 -15.53 11.96 9.02
N ALA A 319 -16.53 11.96 9.90
CA ALA A 319 -17.93 12.06 9.50
C ALA A 319 -18.24 13.42 8.87
N ASP A 320 -17.74 14.50 9.47
CA ASP A 320 -17.96 15.87 9.00
C ASP A 320 -17.25 16.10 7.65
N ALA A 321 -16.00 15.63 7.49
CA ALA A 321 -15.30 15.68 6.22
C ALA A 321 -16.03 14.91 5.10
N ALA A 322 -16.61 13.74 5.42
CA ALA A 322 -17.39 12.96 4.48
C ALA A 322 -18.68 13.68 4.06
N ARG A 323 -19.38 14.32 5.01
CA ARG A 323 -20.58 15.14 4.74
C ARG A 323 -20.26 16.32 3.83
N THR A 324 -19.19 17.06 4.11
CA THR A 324 -18.75 18.20 3.28
C THR A 324 -18.39 17.75 1.86
N LYS A 325 -17.68 16.63 1.71
CA LYS A 325 -17.33 16.09 0.38
C LYS A 325 -18.57 15.67 -0.41
N LEU A 326 -19.54 15.04 0.24
CA LEU A 326 -20.82 14.67 -0.39
C LEU A 326 -21.60 15.91 -0.82
N ALA A 327 -21.72 16.92 0.04
CA ALA A 327 -22.38 18.19 -0.29
C ALA A 327 -21.73 18.90 -1.49
N ALA A 328 -20.40 19.00 -1.50
CA ALA A 328 -19.65 19.59 -2.62
C ALA A 328 -19.85 18.82 -3.93
N SER A 329 -19.88 17.48 -3.87
CA SER A 329 -20.14 16.65 -5.06
C SER A 329 -21.56 16.80 -5.60
N LYS A 330 -22.56 17.04 -4.73
CA LYS A 330 -23.94 17.31 -5.13
C LYS A 330 -24.07 18.70 -5.75
N ALA A 331 -23.44 19.72 -5.16
CA ALA A 331 -23.44 21.08 -5.70
C ALA A 331 -22.86 21.15 -7.12
N ARG A 332 -21.74 20.45 -7.38
CA ARG A 332 -21.11 20.39 -8.72
C ARG A 332 -21.98 19.71 -9.79
N LYS A 333 -22.88 18.80 -9.39
CA LYS A 333 -23.82 18.16 -10.32
C LYS A 333 -25.02 19.06 -10.64
N HIS A 334 -25.36 20.00 -9.77
CA HIS A 334 -26.44 20.96 -9.99
C HIS A 334 -26.01 22.21 -10.77
N SER A 335 -24.71 22.52 -10.85
CA SER A 335 -24.18 23.65 -11.62
C SER A 335 -23.76 23.31 -13.06
N SER A 336 -24.00 22.08 -13.53
CA SER A 336 -23.65 21.62 -14.88
C SER A 336 -24.89 21.18 -15.68
N SER A 337 -25.95 21.99 -15.68
CA SER A 337 -27.02 21.86 -16.68
C SER A 337 -26.58 22.57 -17.97
N PRO A 338 -26.72 21.95 -19.15
CA PRO A 338 -26.35 22.60 -20.41
C PRO A 338 -27.33 23.73 -20.70
N VAL A 339 -26.80 24.91 -21.01
CA VAL A 339 -27.53 25.97 -21.70
C VAL A 339 -27.90 25.39 -23.07
N SER A 340 -29.17 25.01 -23.21
CA SER A 340 -29.75 24.61 -24.48
C SER A 340 -30.05 25.90 -25.25
N ASP A 341 -29.08 26.37 -26.04
CA ASP A 341 -29.35 27.43 -27.01
C ASP A 341 -30.24 26.86 -28.11
N ASN A 342 -31.51 27.25 -28.04
CA ASN A 342 -32.46 27.16 -29.13
C ASN A 342 -31.93 27.97 -30.30
N ASN A 343 -31.57 27.31 -31.40
CA ASN A 343 -31.73 27.94 -32.71
C ASN A 343 -32.49 26.97 -33.62
N ALA A 344 -33.75 27.31 -33.82
CA ALA A 344 -34.68 26.61 -34.67
C ALA A 344 -34.50 27.08 -36.12
N ALA A 345 -34.17 26.17 -37.02
CA ALA A 345 -34.45 26.33 -38.44
C ALA A 345 -34.71 24.95 -39.09
N GLN A 346 -35.99 24.75 -39.41
CA GLN A 346 -36.53 23.98 -40.56
C GLN A 346 -36.50 22.43 -40.55
N GLN A 347 -37.71 21.90 -40.34
CA GLN A 347 -38.25 20.58 -40.71
C GLN A 347 -38.28 20.36 -42.26
N PRO A 348 -38.75 19.21 -42.85
CA PRO A 348 -39.49 18.07 -42.27
C PRO A 348 -39.10 16.65 -42.76
N GLY A 349 -39.59 15.64 -42.04
CA GLY A 349 -40.11 14.41 -42.67
C GLY A 349 -39.36 13.11 -42.38
N ALA A 350 -39.79 12.35 -41.37
CA ALA A 350 -39.80 10.89 -41.44
C ALA A 350 -40.69 10.31 -40.32
N THR A 351 -41.55 9.39 -40.75
CA THR A 351 -42.63 8.76 -40.02
C THR A 351 -42.17 7.86 -38.87
N SER A 352 -42.87 7.98 -37.75
CA SER A 352 -42.71 7.14 -36.56
C SER A 352 -43.34 5.76 -36.78
N LYS A 353 -42.53 4.70 -36.73
CA LYS A 353 -43.01 3.31 -36.57
C LYS A 353 -42.94 2.91 -35.08
N PRO A 354 -43.99 2.30 -34.52
CA PRO A 354 -44.01 1.92 -33.11
C PRO A 354 -43.16 0.67 -32.82
N LYS A 355 -42.49 0.69 -31.65
CA LYS A 355 -41.68 -0.41 -31.11
C LYS A 355 -42.54 -1.67 -30.83
N PRO A 356 -42.06 -2.89 -31.17
CA PRO A 356 -42.75 -4.12 -30.84
C PRO A 356 -42.60 -4.48 -29.34
N LYS A 357 -43.70 -4.93 -28.74
CA LYS A 357 -43.78 -5.44 -27.36
C LYS A 357 -43.01 -6.77 -27.20
N PRO A 358 -42.43 -7.05 -26.02
CA PRO A 358 -41.71 -8.29 -25.76
C PRO A 358 -42.65 -9.50 -25.66
N LYS A 359 -42.28 -10.60 -26.32
CA LYS A 359 -43.00 -11.89 -26.30
C LYS A 359 -42.87 -12.59 -24.94
N PRO A 360 -43.92 -13.29 -24.45
CA PRO A 360 -43.88 -14.05 -23.20
C PRO A 360 -43.04 -15.32 -23.32
N LYS A 361 -42.30 -15.65 -22.25
CA LYS A 361 -41.47 -16.87 -22.12
C LYS A 361 -42.34 -18.14 -22.10
N PRO A 362 -41.88 -19.24 -22.72
CA PRO A 362 -42.57 -20.53 -22.68
C PRO A 362 -42.48 -21.17 -21.27
N LYS A 363 -43.62 -21.69 -20.80
CA LYS A 363 -43.74 -22.46 -19.55
C LYS A 363 -43.10 -23.84 -19.77
N LEU A 364 -42.14 -24.22 -18.92
CA LEU A 364 -41.70 -25.61 -18.80
C LEU A 364 -42.89 -26.47 -18.35
N LYS A 365 -43.24 -27.46 -19.17
CA LYS A 365 -44.08 -28.58 -18.75
C LYS A 365 -43.27 -29.44 -17.78
N VAL A 366 -43.71 -29.51 -16.54
CA VAL A 366 -43.37 -30.59 -15.62
C VAL A 366 -44.07 -31.83 -16.16
N VAL A 367 -43.30 -32.74 -16.74
CA VAL A 367 -43.75 -34.10 -17.05
C VAL A 367 -43.73 -34.86 -15.73
N ALA A 368 -44.91 -35.20 -15.25
CA ALA A 368 -45.10 -36.19 -14.21
C ALA A 368 -44.90 -37.58 -14.83
N GLU A 369 -44.02 -38.38 -14.24
CA GLU A 369 -44.02 -39.83 -14.41
C GLU A 369 -44.69 -40.50 -13.21
N PRO A 370 -45.56 -41.50 -13.43
CA PRO A 370 -46.30 -42.19 -12.37
C PRO A 370 -45.59 -43.47 -11.90
N HIS A 371 -45.89 -43.84 -10.65
CA HIS A 371 -46.07 -45.19 -10.09
C HIS A 371 -45.02 -46.29 -10.38
N GLU A 372 -44.44 -46.84 -9.32
CA GLU A 372 -44.83 -48.19 -8.89
C GLU A 372 -44.50 -48.46 -7.42
N ALA A 373 -45.49 -48.97 -6.71
CA ALA A 373 -45.39 -49.50 -5.35
C ALA A 373 -45.44 -51.03 -5.44
N THR A 374 -44.59 -51.73 -4.68
CA THR A 374 -44.95 -53.05 -4.15
C THR A 374 -44.11 -53.44 -2.94
N ARG A 375 -44.82 -53.98 -1.94
CA ARG A 375 -44.41 -54.69 -0.69
C ARG A 375 -43.94 -53.77 0.45
N SER A 376 -44.60 -53.72 1.60
CA SER A 376 -45.48 -54.69 2.31
C SER A 376 -46.61 -54.02 3.06
#